data_AF-A0A8R2NUC8-F1
#
_entry.id   AF-A0A8R2NUC8-F1
#
_cell.length_a   1.000
_cell.length_b   1.000
_cell.length_c   1.000
_cell.angle_alpha   90.00
_cell.angle_beta   90.00
_cell.angle_gamma   90.00
#
_symmetry.space_group_name_H-M   'P 1'
#
loop_
_entity.id
_entity.type
_entity.pdbx_description
1 polymer ?
#
loop_
_entity_poly.entity_id
_entity_poly.type
_entity_poly.pdbx_seq_one_letter_code
_entity_poly.pdbx_strand_id
1 'polypeptide(L)'
;MADGEKLRRKMIFPYTFTSKVVQFPFKLHFKKHWMFPWFIGASVIVSPIFYLLQKAANSEANVKLWAEKRRKEEEHYKHKWG
;
A
#
# COMPACT_ATOMS: atom_id res chain seq x y z
N MET A 1 -16.74 21.62 -37.47
CA MET A 1 -16.20 20.38 -36.89
C MET A 1 -16.69 20.31 -35.46
N ALA A 2 -17.74 19.53 -35.19
CA ALA A 2 -18.34 19.38 -33.87
C ALA A 2 -17.72 18.15 -33.20
N ASP A 3 -16.51 18.33 -32.66
CA ASP A 3 -15.78 17.28 -31.96
C ASP A 3 -16.28 17.15 -30.51
N GLY A 4 -16.91 16.02 -30.20
CA GLY A 4 -16.51 15.24 -29.01
C GLY A 4 -17.28 15.37 -27.69
N GLU A 5 -18.23 16.29 -27.49
CA GLU A 5 -18.88 16.47 -26.17
C GLU A 5 -20.15 15.60 -25.99
N LYS A 6 -19.99 14.28 -25.92
CA LYS A 6 -20.98 13.45 -25.19
C LYS A 6 -20.56 13.40 -23.73
N LEU A 7 -20.99 14.40 -22.95
CA LEU A 7 -21.01 14.31 -21.49
C LEU A 7 -21.95 13.16 -21.10
N ARG A 8 -21.41 11.94 -21.04
CA ARG A 8 -22.08 10.77 -20.46
C ARG A 8 -22.54 11.20 -19.06
N ARG A 9 -23.87 11.26 -18.87
CA ARG A 9 -24.47 11.66 -17.60
C ARG A 9 -23.82 10.86 -16.46
N LYS A 10 -23.22 11.56 -15.50
CA LYS A 10 -22.65 10.94 -14.30
C LYS A 10 -23.75 10.10 -13.65
N MET A 11 -23.48 8.81 -13.47
CA MET A 11 -24.43 7.88 -12.88
C MET A 11 -24.78 8.35 -11.46
N ILE A 12 -26.05 8.50 -11.12
CA ILE A 12 -26.45 9.05 -9.81
C ILE A 12 -26.13 8.06 -8.68
N PHE A 13 -26.36 6.77 -8.94
CA PHE A 13 -26.14 5.69 -7.97
C PHE A 13 -25.11 4.68 -8.52
N PRO A 14 -23.83 4.81 -8.18
CA PRO A 14 -22.81 3.89 -8.63
C PRO A 14 -22.92 2.53 -7.94
N TYR A 15 -23.35 1.51 -8.70
CA TYR A 15 -23.44 0.14 -8.21
C TYR A 15 -22.14 -0.66 -8.41
N THR A 16 -21.26 -0.24 -9.33
CA THR A 16 -19.92 -0.84 -9.49
C THR A 16 -18.86 -0.09 -8.68
N PHE A 17 -17.86 -0.82 -8.19
CA PHE A 17 -16.76 -0.24 -7.41
C PHE A 17 -16.00 0.83 -8.20
N THR A 18 -15.72 0.57 -9.48
CA THR A 18 -15.07 1.53 -10.37
C THR A 18 -15.86 2.83 -10.51
N SER A 19 -17.19 2.73 -10.62
CA SER A 19 -18.05 3.92 -10.67
C SER A 19 -18.02 4.70 -9.36
N LYS A 20 -17.96 4.04 -8.19
CA LYS A 20 -17.84 4.73 -6.89
C LYS A 20 -16.55 5.52 -6.81
N VAL A 21 -15.44 4.93 -7.26
CA VAL A 21 -14.12 5.59 -7.29
C VAL A 21 -14.15 6.81 -8.21
N VAL A 22 -14.63 6.68 -9.46
CA VAL A 22 -14.68 7.82 -10.40
C VAL A 22 -15.53 8.98 -9.88
N GLN A 23 -16.56 8.68 -9.09
CA GLN A 23 -17.43 9.70 -8.53
C GLN A 23 -16.87 10.39 -7.29
N PHE A 24 -15.87 9.81 -6.65
CA PHE A 24 -15.23 10.37 -5.46
C PHE A 24 -14.53 11.69 -5.78
N PRO A 25 -14.73 12.76 -4.98
CA PRO A 25 -14.23 14.10 -5.30
C PRO A 25 -12.74 14.25 -4.92
N PHE A 26 -11.85 13.49 -5.56
CA PHE A 26 -10.40 13.50 -5.29
C PHE A 26 -9.82 14.91 -5.28
N LYS A 27 -10.15 15.73 -6.28
CA LYS A 27 -9.64 17.11 -6.41
C LYS A 27 -10.02 17.99 -5.22
N LEU A 28 -11.18 17.79 -4.60
CA LEU A 28 -11.61 18.52 -3.41
C LEU A 28 -10.76 18.09 -2.20
N HIS A 29 -10.59 16.78 -2.02
CA HIS A 29 -9.79 16.22 -0.94
C HIS A 29 -8.33 16.68 -1.02
N PHE A 30 -7.70 16.62 -2.21
CA PHE A 30 -6.32 17.07 -2.37
C PHE A 30 -6.10 18.57 -2.17
N LYS A 31 -7.10 19.41 -2.49
CA LYS A 31 -6.96 20.88 -2.40
C LYS A 31 -7.41 21.48 -1.07
N LYS A 32 -8.42 20.90 -0.43
CA LYS A 32 -9.05 21.47 0.77
C LYS A 32 -8.67 20.74 2.04
N HIS A 33 -8.30 19.46 1.94
CA HIS A 33 -7.98 18.66 3.11
C HIS A 33 -6.47 18.56 3.26
N TRP A 34 -5.95 19.15 4.33
CA TRP A 34 -4.51 19.26 4.60
C TRP A 34 -3.83 17.88 4.67
N MET A 35 -4.49 16.85 5.18
CA MET A 35 -3.87 15.53 5.39
C MET A 35 -3.33 14.90 4.09
N PHE A 36 -4.02 15.01 2.96
CA PHE A 36 -3.63 14.30 1.73
C PHE A 36 -2.27 14.74 1.15
N PRO A 37 -1.99 16.04 0.93
CA PRO A 37 -0.67 16.45 0.44
C PRO A 37 0.45 16.11 1.43
N TRP A 38 0.21 16.27 2.74
CA TRP A 38 1.20 15.94 3.77
C TRP A 38 1.46 14.43 3.87
N PHE A 39 0.42 13.61 3.79
CA PHE A 39 0.54 12.14 3.83
C PHE A 39 1.30 11.60 2.61
N ILE A 40 0.99 12.10 1.41
CA ILE A 40 1.72 11.72 0.20
C ILE A 40 3.17 12.19 0.29
N GLY A 41 3.41 13.44 0.66
CA GLY A 41 4.77 13.98 0.83
C GLY A 41 5.60 13.18 1.83
N ALA A 42 5.04 12.91 3.02
CA ALA A 42 5.69 12.09 4.03
C ALA A 42 5.98 10.67 3.54
N SER A 43 5.03 10.04 2.84
CA SER A 43 5.20 8.70 2.27
C SER A 43 6.34 8.65 1.25
N VAL A 44 6.46 9.67 0.40
CA VAL A 44 7.55 9.76 -0.58
C VAL A 44 8.90 9.98 0.10
N ILE A 45 8.96 10.86 1.11
CA ILE A 45 10.19 11.16 1.85
C ILE A 45 10.68 9.94 2.64
N VAL A 46 9.76 9.18 3.24
CA VAL A 46 10.12 8.01 4.06
C VAL A 46 10.36 6.74 3.24
N SER A 47 9.85 6.68 2.00
CA SER A 47 10.02 5.55 1.08
C SER A 47 11.47 5.05 0.93
N PRO A 48 12.50 5.90 0.70
CA PRO A 48 13.89 5.42 0.61
C PRO A 48 14.40 4.78 1.90
N ILE A 49 13.97 5.27 3.07
CA ILE A 49 14.35 4.71 4.38
C ILE A 49 13.77 3.30 4.51
N PHE A 50 12.48 3.13 4.20
CA PHE A 50 11.84 1.82 4.23
C PHE A 50 12.43 0.87 3.19
N TYR A 51 12.82 1.36 2.02
CA TYR A 51 13.50 0.54 1.01
C TYR A 51 14.84 0.01 1.53
N LEU A 52 15.64 0.83 2.19
CA LEU A 52 16.91 0.41 2.78
C LEU A 52 16.70 -0.60 3.91
N LEU A 53 15.71 -0.35 4.79
CA LEU A 53 15.32 -1.31 5.84
C LEU A 53 14.87 -2.64 5.24
N GLN A 54 14.05 -2.61 4.19
CA GLN A 54 13.59 -3.82 3.50
C GLN A 54 14.76 -4.57 2.87
N LYS A 55 15.72 -3.87 2.25
CA LYS A 55 16.92 -4.48 1.68
C LYS A 55 17.80 -5.12 2.76
N ALA A 56 17.97 -4.46 3.90
CA ALA A 56 18.72 -5.00 5.03
C ALA A 56 18.02 -6.24 5.63
N ALA A 57 16.70 -6.19 5.80
CA ALA A 57 15.90 -7.30 6.30
C ALA A 57 15.95 -8.53 5.36
N ASN A 58 15.95 -8.31 4.04
CA ASN A 58 16.05 -9.37 3.04
C ASN A 58 17.49 -9.72 2.63
N SER A 59 18.50 -9.25 3.37
CA SER A 59 19.88 -9.68 3.13
C SER A 59 20.02 -11.19 3.34
N GLU A 60 20.78 -11.87 2.47
CA GLU A 60 20.91 -13.33 2.52
C GLU A 60 21.41 -13.84 3.88
N ALA A 61 22.30 -13.07 4.53
CA ALA A 61 22.79 -13.38 5.87
C ALA A 61 21.65 -13.35 6.91
N ASN A 62 20.77 -12.35 6.86
CA ASN A 62 19.65 -12.26 7.78
C ASN A 62 18.62 -13.38 7.50
N VAL A 63 18.32 -13.67 6.23
CA VAL A 63 17.41 -14.76 5.85
C VAL A 63 17.91 -16.11 6.39
N LYS A 64 19.21 -16.40 6.24
CA LYS A 64 19.83 -17.64 6.78
C LYS A 64 19.74 -17.70 8.30
N LEU A 65 20.02 -16.60 9.00
CA LEU A 65 19.89 -16.52 10.46
C LEU A 65 18.46 -16.75 10.94
N TRP A 66 17.47 -16.17 10.25
CA TRP A 66 16.06 -16.38 10.58
C TRP A 66 15.63 -17.83 10.31
N ALA A 67 16.06 -18.43 9.19
CA ALA A 67 15.78 -19.84 8.91
C ALA A 67 16.34 -20.77 10.00
N GLU A 68 17.57 -20.51 10.48
CA GLU A 68 18.17 -21.30 11.55
C GLU A 68 17.43 -21.13 12.89
N LYS A 69 17.02 -19.90 13.24
CA LYS A 69 16.20 -19.64 14.43
C LYS A 69 14.88 -20.39 14.36
N ARG A 70 14.20 -20.37 13.22
CA ARG A 70 12.93 -21.09 13.00
C ARG A 70 13.10 -22.60 13.13
N ARG A 71 14.19 -23.16 12.61
CA ARG A 71 14.51 -24.59 12.80
C ARG A 71 14.67 -24.94 14.29
N LYS A 72 15.42 -24.12 15.04
CA LYS A 72 15.61 -24.32 16.50
C LYS A 72 14.29 -24.17 17.28
N GLU A 73 13.44 -23.22 16.90
CA GLU A 73 12.10 -23.04 17.49
C GLU A 73 11.21 -24.26 17.24
N GLU A 74 11.23 -24.80 16.03
CA GLU A 74 10.47 -26.01 15.66
C GLU A 74 10.97 -27.24 16.39
N GLU A 75 12.29 -27.43 16.51
CA GLU A 75 12.91 -28.51 17.28
C GLU A 75 12.54 -28.41 18.76
N HIS A 76 12.63 -27.22 19.36
CA HIS A 76 12.23 -26.98 20.74
C HIS A 76 10.73 -27.20 20.95
N TYR A 77 9.87 -26.77 20.01
CA TYR A 77 8.43 -27.01 20.08
C TYR A 77 8.11 -28.50 20.03
N LYS A 78 8.74 -29.25 19.12
CA LYS A 78 8.60 -30.71 19.02
C LYS A 78 9.09 -31.43 20.29
N HIS A 79 10.17 -30.98 20.90
CA HIS A 79 10.68 -31.57 22.15
C HIS A 79 9.81 -31.22 23.37
N LYS A 80 9.16 -30.05 23.37
CA LYS A 80 8.33 -29.59 24.50
C LYS A 80 6.91 -30.16 24.47
N TRP A 81 6.36 -30.39 23.28
CA TRP A 81 4.95 -30.71 23.07
C TRP A 81 4.68 -31.98 22.24
N GLY A 82 5.73 -32.68 21.77
CA GLY A 82 5.63 -34.00 21.14
C GLY A 82 6.02 -35.09 22.12
#